data_AF-A0A957U380-F1
#
_entry.id   AF-A0A957U380-F1
#
_cell.length_a   1.000
_cell.length_b   1.000
_cell.length_c   1.000
_cell.angle_alpha   90.00
_cell.angle_beta   90.00
_cell.angle_gamma   90.00
#
_symmetry.space_group_name_H-M   'P 1'
#
loop_
_entity.id
_entity.type
_entity.pdbx_description
1 polymer ?
#
loop_
_entity_poly.entity_id
_entity_poly.type
_entity_poly.pdbx_seq_one_letter_code
_entity_poly.pdbx_strand_id
1 'polypeptide(L)'
;MTKQILVAYASGSGSTREVAEAIATVLRGADAAAVPVDVRPVSELASVAGYSAVVIGSSIRLGRWLPEAIAFLNEFGDALAGLPVALFTTCLTMIDDTHDSRRTVLAYMEPLLRIAPRLLPVGIGLFAGSLNPERRLVMAPGIGPQGDYRNWPAIQQWAGEIRPRLVAADLHTHHVPSDLSNVVLSYTDLARIDLHEVDLTNAALDHANLRRSNLSDATLNEANLAESDLCGANLHAAQMFWADLQGSDLRGADLAEANLIGADLQEANLSGCDLQNAVANGAQLRGAVLRGVNLANADLNWADLTDADLTAADLSSAHVGWANLTGATLTDATLTGVYYNDATRWPAGFEPDAAGCRRLGEVF
;
A
#
# COMPACT_ATOMS: atom_id res chain seq x y z
N MET A 1 19.85 -14.58 24.76
CA MET A 1 20.54 -15.10 23.56
C MET A 1 21.06 -13.92 22.78
N THR A 2 22.25 -14.01 22.19
CA THR A 2 22.82 -12.97 21.34
C THR A 2 21.89 -12.76 20.14
N LYS A 3 21.36 -11.54 19.98
CA LYS A 3 20.49 -11.18 18.84
C LYS A 3 21.33 -11.34 17.56
N GLN A 4 21.01 -12.29 16.68
CA GLN A 4 21.72 -12.52 15.42
C GLN A 4 20.72 -12.30 14.27
N ILE A 5 21.12 -11.53 13.25
CA ILE A 5 20.31 -11.34 12.05
C ILE A 5 20.77 -12.34 10.99
N LEU A 6 19.83 -13.00 10.34
CA LEU A 6 20.08 -13.79 9.15
C LEU A 6 19.81 -12.94 7.91
N VAL A 7 20.73 -12.90 6.95
CA VAL A 7 20.48 -12.43 5.59
C VAL A 7 20.58 -13.64 4.65
N ALA A 8 19.42 -14.22 4.35
CA ALA A 8 19.28 -15.37 3.48
C ALA A 8 19.05 -14.93 2.02
N TYR A 9 19.58 -15.70 1.06
CA TYR A 9 19.34 -15.42 -0.36
C TYR A 9 19.14 -16.70 -1.19
N ALA A 10 18.30 -16.64 -2.22
CA ALA A 10 18.17 -17.71 -3.20
C ALA A 10 19.23 -17.64 -4.30
N SER A 11 19.74 -18.79 -4.74
CA SER A 11 20.82 -18.87 -5.73
C SER A 11 20.51 -19.86 -6.85
N GLY A 12 20.39 -19.33 -8.08
CA GLY A 12 20.26 -20.11 -9.32
C GLY A 12 20.97 -19.46 -10.52
N SER A 13 21.99 -18.61 -10.25
CA SER A 13 22.66 -17.57 -11.07
C SER A 13 22.14 -16.13 -10.87
N GLY A 14 23.02 -15.17 -10.59
CA GLY A 14 22.68 -13.75 -10.47
C GLY A 14 23.22 -13.04 -9.22
N SER A 15 23.03 -11.72 -9.21
CA SER A 15 23.59 -10.69 -8.32
C SER A 15 23.00 -10.63 -6.89
N THR A 16 22.03 -11.48 -6.55
CA THR A 16 21.31 -11.45 -5.26
C THR A 16 22.22 -11.71 -4.06
N ARG A 17 23.25 -12.57 -4.20
CA ARG A 17 24.26 -12.79 -3.15
C ARG A 17 25.04 -11.51 -2.83
N GLU A 18 25.52 -10.81 -3.85
CA GLU A 18 26.28 -9.57 -3.65
C GLU A 18 25.41 -8.47 -3.03
N VAL A 19 24.11 -8.44 -3.36
CA VAL A 19 23.14 -7.55 -2.69
C VAL A 19 22.94 -7.95 -1.22
N ALA A 20 22.81 -9.24 -0.92
CA ALA A 20 22.75 -9.75 0.46
C ALA A 20 24.00 -9.36 1.28
N GLU A 21 25.19 -9.50 0.68
CA GLU A 21 26.46 -9.10 1.32
C GLU A 21 26.53 -7.59 1.58
N ALA A 22 26.02 -6.75 0.66
CA ALA A 22 25.94 -5.31 0.85
C ALA A 22 24.95 -4.92 1.95
N ILE A 23 23.75 -5.51 1.97
CA ILE A 23 22.76 -5.32 3.05
C ILE A 23 23.37 -5.71 4.39
N ALA A 24 24.00 -6.88 4.47
CA ALA A 24 24.63 -7.37 5.69
C ALA A 24 25.73 -6.44 6.21
N THR A 25 26.48 -5.81 5.29
CA THR A 25 27.51 -4.82 5.65
C THR A 25 26.90 -3.62 6.38
N VAL A 26 25.78 -3.10 5.89
CA VAL A 26 25.06 -1.98 6.54
C VAL A 26 24.44 -2.43 7.87
N LEU A 27 23.81 -3.60 7.92
CA LEU A 27 23.14 -4.12 9.12
C LEU A 27 24.10 -4.36 10.30
N ARG A 28 25.34 -4.78 10.03
CA ARG A 28 26.38 -4.93 11.08
C ARG A 28 26.60 -3.61 11.84
N GLY A 29 26.47 -2.47 11.16
CA GLY A 29 26.76 -1.14 11.71
C GLY A 29 28.25 -0.94 12.01
N ALA A 30 28.65 0.29 12.32
CA ALA A 30 30.02 0.64 12.68
C ALA A 30 30.28 0.74 14.19
N ASP A 31 29.23 0.68 15.02
CA ASP A 31 29.29 0.95 16.46
C ASP A 31 29.45 -0.30 17.33
N ALA A 32 29.82 -0.10 18.60
CA ALA A 32 30.01 -1.13 19.63
C ALA A 32 28.77 -1.98 19.97
N ALA A 33 27.59 -1.61 19.45
CA ALA A 33 26.35 -2.39 19.49
C ALA A 33 26.14 -3.23 18.21
N ALA A 34 27.23 -3.72 17.62
CA ALA A 34 27.21 -4.52 16.40
C ALA A 34 26.40 -5.81 16.62
N VAL A 35 25.34 -5.97 15.83
CA VAL A 35 24.53 -7.18 15.82
C VAL A 35 25.20 -8.17 14.88
N PRO A 36 25.55 -9.40 15.30
CA PRO A 36 26.07 -10.41 14.41
C PRO A 36 25.12 -10.64 13.22
N VAL A 37 25.66 -10.59 12.00
CA VAL A 37 24.89 -10.83 10.77
C VAL A 37 25.47 -12.04 10.04
N ASP A 38 24.67 -13.10 9.94
CA ASP A 38 24.97 -14.28 9.14
C ASP A 38 24.43 -14.11 7.72
N VAL A 39 25.18 -14.54 6.71
CA VAL A 39 24.80 -14.43 5.30
C VAL A 39 24.91 -15.81 4.67
N ARG A 40 23.77 -16.38 4.25
CA ARG A 40 23.69 -17.79 3.84
C ARG A 40 22.76 -17.94 2.62
N PRO A 41 23.04 -18.88 1.70
CA PRO A 41 22.03 -19.26 0.73
C PRO A 41 20.89 -20.03 1.43
N VAL A 42 19.65 -19.84 0.99
CA VAL A 42 18.47 -20.52 1.57
C VAL A 42 18.57 -22.04 1.51
N SER A 43 19.26 -22.58 0.52
CA SER A 43 19.48 -24.02 0.33
C SER A 43 20.38 -24.67 1.38
N GLU A 44 21.14 -23.88 2.15
CA GLU A 44 22.04 -24.38 3.20
C GLU A 44 21.44 -24.25 4.62
N LEU A 45 20.25 -23.66 4.75
CA LEU A 45 19.61 -23.42 6.03
C LEU A 45 18.71 -24.59 6.42
N ALA A 46 19.05 -25.26 7.51
CA ALA A 46 18.23 -26.32 8.11
C ALA A 46 17.27 -25.81 9.20
N SER A 47 17.44 -24.56 9.65
CA SER A 47 16.60 -23.93 10.68
C SER A 47 16.80 -22.42 10.69
N VAL A 48 15.77 -21.68 11.10
CA VAL A 48 15.83 -20.25 11.42
C VAL A 48 15.84 -19.99 12.94
N ALA A 49 15.88 -21.05 13.76
CA ALA A 49 15.94 -20.93 15.21
C ALA A 49 17.27 -20.31 15.65
N GLY A 50 17.21 -19.33 16.56
CA GLY A 50 18.37 -18.62 17.09
C GLY A 50 18.65 -17.28 16.42
N TYR A 51 17.99 -16.97 15.30
CA TYR A 51 17.99 -15.62 14.74
C TYR A 51 16.91 -14.76 15.42
N SER A 52 17.21 -13.48 15.58
CA SER A 52 16.29 -12.47 16.12
C SER A 52 15.55 -11.68 15.04
N ALA A 53 16.03 -11.74 13.80
CA ALA A 53 15.38 -11.17 12.62
C ALA A 53 15.94 -11.84 11.35
N VAL A 54 15.17 -11.81 10.26
CA VAL A 54 15.55 -12.45 8.99
C VAL A 54 15.33 -11.51 7.81
N VAL A 55 16.32 -11.38 6.93
CA VAL A 55 16.20 -10.73 5.63
C VAL A 55 16.27 -11.81 4.56
N ILE A 56 15.31 -11.87 3.64
CA ILE A 56 15.24 -12.93 2.62
C ILE A 56 15.25 -12.30 1.23
N GLY A 57 16.20 -12.72 0.40
CA GLY A 57 16.36 -12.22 -0.96
C GLY A 57 16.13 -13.26 -2.03
N SER A 58 15.50 -12.87 -3.13
CA SER A 58 15.52 -13.65 -4.38
C SER A 58 15.54 -12.74 -5.59
N SER A 59 16.13 -13.23 -6.69
CA SER A 59 15.83 -12.68 -8.00
C SER A 59 14.40 -13.03 -8.43
N ILE A 60 13.83 -12.20 -9.32
CA ILE A 60 12.61 -12.55 -10.06
C ILE A 60 12.99 -13.03 -11.46
N ARG A 61 12.50 -14.20 -11.86
CA ARG A 61 12.66 -14.76 -13.21
C ARG A 61 11.32 -15.23 -13.73
N LEU A 62 10.98 -14.81 -14.96
CA LEU A 62 9.72 -15.16 -15.61
C LEU A 62 8.52 -14.88 -14.69
N GLY A 63 8.53 -13.71 -14.05
CA GLY A 63 7.45 -13.23 -13.19
C GLY A 63 7.29 -13.92 -11.84
N ARG A 64 8.30 -14.64 -11.35
CA ARG A 64 8.26 -15.29 -10.03
C ARG A 64 9.61 -15.28 -9.31
N TRP A 65 9.57 -15.36 -7.99
CA TRP A 65 10.75 -15.68 -7.18
C TRP A 65 11.31 -17.06 -7.55
N LEU A 66 12.59 -17.27 -7.25
CA LEU A 66 13.24 -18.54 -7.51
C LEU A 66 12.59 -19.66 -6.67
N PRO A 67 12.46 -20.89 -7.21
CA PRO A 67 11.80 -21.98 -6.50
C PRO A 67 12.39 -22.29 -5.12
N GLU A 68 13.70 -22.12 -4.95
CA GLU A 68 14.36 -22.38 -3.67
C GLU A 68 13.96 -21.37 -2.59
N ALA A 69 13.71 -20.11 -2.97
CA ALA A 69 13.20 -19.09 -2.05
C ALA A 69 11.77 -19.42 -1.60
N ILE A 70 10.93 -19.85 -2.56
CA ILE A 70 9.54 -20.23 -2.31
C ILE A 70 9.50 -21.47 -1.39
N ALA A 71 10.34 -22.47 -1.65
CA ALA A 71 10.43 -23.66 -0.80
C ALA A 71 10.84 -23.31 0.63
N PHE A 72 11.83 -22.43 0.80
CA PHE A 72 12.27 -21.95 2.11
C PHE A 72 11.13 -21.24 2.89
N LEU A 73 10.36 -20.38 2.23
CA LEU A 73 9.23 -19.70 2.86
C LEU A 73 8.09 -20.66 3.25
N ASN A 74 7.83 -21.67 2.42
CA ASN A 74 6.86 -22.73 2.77
C ASN A 74 7.31 -23.53 3.99
N GLU A 75 8.60 -23.85 4.07
CA GLU A 75 9.15 -24.69 5.15
C GLU A 75 9.21 -23.95 6.49
N PHE A 76 9.63 -22.67 6.47
CA PHE A 76 9.89 -21.91 7.69
C PHE A 76 8.86 -20.80 7.98
N GLY A 77 7.78 -20.68 7.20
CA GLY A 77 6.81 -19.58 7.29
C GLY A 77 6.24 -19.34 8.69
N ASP A 78 5.86 -20.41 9.40
CA ASP A 78 5.34 -20.29 10.78
C ASP A 78 6.40 -19.80 11.78
N ALA A 79 7.66 -20.23 11.61
CA ALA A 79 8.75 -19.77 12.46
C ALA A 79 9.12 -18.30 12.16
N LEU A 80 9.06 -17.92 10.89
CA LEU A 80 9.31 -16.57 10.42
C LEU A 80 8.23 -15.58 10.87
N ALA A 81 6.97 -16.01 10.99
CA ALA A 81 5.87 -15.16 11.45
C ALA A 81 6.06 -14.59 12.88
N GLY A 82 6.92 -15.20 13.69
CA GLY A 82 7.29 -14.69 15.02
C GLY A 82 8.50 -13.75 15.05
N LEU A 83 9.09 -13.46 13.88
CA LEU A 83 10.32 -12.68 13.75
C LEU A 83 10.07 -11.41 12.91
N PRO A 84 10.81 -10.31 13.16
CA PRO A 84 10.94 -9.25 12.17
C PRO A 84 11.56 -9.83 10.89
N VAL A 85 10.80 -9.80 9.80
CA VAL A 85 11.24 -10.28 8.49
C VAL A 85 11.32 -9.11 7.52
N ALA A 86 12.38 -9.00 6.73
CA ALA A 86 12.42 -8.13 5.56
C ALA A 86 12.64 -8.95 4.30
N LEU A 87 12.10 -8.51 3.17
CA LEU A 87 12.32 -9.15 1.88
C LEU A 87 13.11 -8.21 0.98
N PHE A 88 13.82 -8.74 0.00
CA PHE A 88 14.34 -7.92 -1.09
C PHE A 88 14.38 -8.68 -2.40
N THR A 89 14.34 -7.94 -3.51
CA THR A 89 14.45 -8.53 -4.84
C THR A 89 15.37 -7.75 -5.76
N THR A 90 15.96 -8.48 -6.70
CA THR A 90 16.72 -7.93 -7.82
C THR A 90 16.01 -8.31 -9.11
N CYS A 91 15.57 -7.33 -9.89
CA CYS A 91 14.81 -7.57 -11.12
C CYS A 91 15.08 -6.49 -12.19
N LEU A 92 15.29 -6.92 -13.44
CA LEU A 92 15.44 -6.01 -14.59
C LEU A 92 14.13 -5.29 -14.97
N THR A 93 12.98 -5.79 -14.52
CA THR A 93 11.68 -5.15 -14.77
C THR A 93 11.65 -3.72 -14.24
N MET A 94 12.40 -3.39 -13.17
CA MET A 94 12.45 -2.04 -12.62
C MET A 94 13.59 -1.18 -13.18
N ILE A 95 14.04 -1.41 -14.42
CA ILE A 95 15.11 -0.59 -15.01
C ILE A 95 14.71 0.87 -15.19
N ASP A 96 13.43 1.13 -15.50
CA ASP A 96 12.91 2.48 -15.75
C ASP A 96 12.23 3.11 -14.51
N ASP A 97 12.28 2.42 -13.36
CA ASP A 97 11.68 2.80 -12.07
C ASP A 97 10.33 3.55 -12.18
N THR A 98 9.37 2.95 -12.87
CA THR A 98 8.03 3.53 -13.05
C THR A 98 7.06 2.94 -12.04
N HIS A 99 5.95 3.64 -11.80
CA HIS A 99 4.85 3.11 -10.99
C HIS A 99 4.38 1.73 -11.48
N ASP A 100 4.20 1.56 -12.80
CA ASP A 100 3.83 0.28 -13.39
C ASP A 100 4.88 -0.81 -13.23
N SER A 101 6.18 -0.46 -13.33
CA SER A 101 7.24 -1.46 -13.18
C SER A 101 7.41 -1.92 -11.74
N ARG A 102 7.26 -1.00 -10.78
CA ARG A 102 7.15 -1.32 -9.36
C ARG A 102 5.93 -2.23 -9.12
N ARG A 103 4.74 -1.82 -9.54
CA ARG A 103 3.50 -2.62 -9.43
C ARG A 103 3.66 -4.02 -10.01
N THR A 104 4.28 -4.14 -11.19
CA THR A 104 4.55 -5.42 -11.84
C THR A 104 5.48 -6.31 -10.99
N VAL A 105 6.55 -5.75 -10.43
CA VAL A 105 7.46 -6.51 -9.56
C VAL A 105 6.79 -6.93 -8.25
N LEU A 106 5.91 -6.09 -7.70
CA LEU A 106 5.11 -6.43 -6.54
C LEU A 106 4.13 -7.58 -6.82
N ALA A 107 3.46 -7.56 -7.97
CA ALA A 107 2.62 -8.67 -8.43
C ALA A 107 3.42 -9.98 -8.56
N TYR A 108 4.71 -9.94 -8.90
CA TYR A 108 5.55 -11.14 -8.90
C TYR A 108 5.91 -11.67 -7.50
N MET A 109 5.74 -10.86 -6.46
CA MET A 109 5.90 -11.24 -5.06
C MET A 109 4.60 -11.79 -4.46
N GLU A 110 3.46 -11.57 -5.10
CA GLU A 110 2.12 -12.00 -4.70
C GLU A 110 2.02 -13.49 -4.30
N PRO A 111 2.63 -14.47 -5.02
CA PRO A 111 2.59 -15.86 -4.57
C PRO A 111 3.25 -16.09 -3.20
N LEU A 112 4.21 -15.25 -2.81
CA LEU A 112 4.90 -15.36 -1.51
C LEU A 112 3.98 -15.00 -0.35
N LEU A 113 3.23 -13.90 -0.51
CA LEU A 113 2.32 -13.38 0.51
C LEU A 113 1.12 -14.30 0.72
N ARG A 114 0.70 -15.04 -0.32
CA ARG A 114 -0.30 -16.12 -0.20
C ARG A 114 0.18 -17.36 0.57
N ILE A 115 1.48 -17.65 0.51
CA ILE A 115 2.07 -18.87 1.09
C ILE A 115 2.38 -18.70 2.57
N ALA A 116 2.74 -17.49 3.00
CA ALA A 116 3.00 -17.15 4.39
C ALA A 116 2.15 -15.96 4.82
N PRO A 117 0.81 -16.11 4.95
CA PRO A 117 -0.11 -15.00 5.19
C PRO A 117 0.10 -14.28 6.52
N ARG A 118 0.85 -14.88 7.45
CA ARG A 118 1.25 -14.25 8.74
C ARG A 118 2.58 -13.51 8.66
N LEU A 119 3.30 -13.63 7.55
CA LEU A 119 4.54 -12.91 7.34
C LEU A 119 4.17 -11.46 7.03
N LEU A 120 4.50 -10.56 7.96
CA LEU A 120 4.36 -9.11 7.78
C LEU A 120 5.77 -8.53 7.64
N PRO A 121 6.26 -8.34 6.40
CA PRO A 121 7.60 -7.83 6.22
C PRO A 121 7.73 -6.42 6.79
N VAL A 122 8.72 -6.18 7.65
CA VAL A 122 9.05 -4.85 8.18
C VAL A 122 9.67 -3.92 7.13
N GLY A 123 9.94 -4.45 5.93
CA GLY A 123 10.40 -3.72 4.76
C GLY A 123 10.60 -4.65 3.57
N ILE A 124 10.37 -4.11 2.36
CA ILE A 124 10.60 -4.82 1.10
C ILE A 124 11.51 -3.98 0.21
N GLY A 125 12.71 -4.50 -0.04
CA GLY A 125 13.72 -3.86 -0.85
C GLY A 125 13.44 -4.06 -2.34
N LEU A 126 12.84 -3.04 -2.95
CA LEU A 126 12.70 -2.91 -4.40
C LEU A 126 13.79 -1.98 -4.94
N PHE A 127 14.81 -2.56 -5.59
CA PHE A 127 15.93 -1.78 -6.11
C PHE A 127 15.83 -1.63 -7.62
N ALA A 128 15.42 -0.45 -8.06
CA ALA A 128 15.40 -0.12 -9.47
C ALA A 128 16.80 -0.19 -10.10
N GLY A 129 16.83 -0.54 -11.38
CA GLY A 129 18.07 -0.71 -12.11
C GLY A 129 18.75 0.64 -12.36
N SER A 130 19.97 0.86 -11.86
CA SER A 130 20.81 2.01 -12.23
C SER A 130 22.04 1.50 -12.98
N LEU A 131 22.16 1.80 -14.28
CA LEU A 131 23.34 1.43 -15.05
C LEU A 131 24.56 2.17 -14.50
N ASN A 132 25.51 1.44 -13.91
CA ASN A 132 26.78 2.02 -13.52
C ASN A 132 27.63 2.35 -14.77
N PRO A 133 27.87 3.63 -15.09
CA PRO A 133 28.61 4.01 -16.30
C PRO A 133 30.10 3.63 -16.25
N GLU A 134 30.67 3.35 -15.07
CA GLU A 134 32.06 2.94 -14.89
C GLU A 134 32.28 1.44 -15.14
N ARG A 135 31.22 0.62 -15.09
CA ARG A 135 31.26 -0.83 -15.37
C ARG A 135 30.75 -1.18 -16.77
N ARG A 136 30.98 -0.28 -17.73
CA ARG A 136 30.59 -0.43 -19.13
C ARG A 136 31.52 -1.44 -19.83
N LEU A 137 31.06 -2.65 -20.10
CA LEU A 137 31.79 -3.56 -21.00
C LEU A 137 31.51 -3.17 -22.46
N VAL A 138 32.57 -3.13 -23.27
CA VAL A 138 32.55 -2.73 -24.68
C VAL A 138 31.71 -3.72 -25.51
N MET A 139 30.90 -3.21 -26.44
CA MET A 139 29.91 -3.96 -27.22
C MET A 139 30.52 -4.98 -28.20
N ALA A 140 29.92 -6.17 -28.25
CA ALA A 140 29.83 -6.98 -29.47
C ALA A 140 28.39 -6.89 -30.02
N PRO A 141 28.18 -6.83 -31.35
CA PRO A 141 26.82 -6.73 -31.92
C PRO A 141 25.98 -7.97 -31.62
N GLY A 142 24.76 -7.79 -31.12
CA GLY A 142 23.77 -8.88 -30.93
C GLY A 142 23.62 -9.41 -29.51
N ILE A 143 24.35 -8.86 -28.53
CA ILE A 143 24.20 -9.21 -27.11
C ILE A 143 23.62 -7.97 -26.40
N GLY A 144 22.52 -8.15 -25.66
CA GLY A 144 21.89 -7.08 -24.88
C GLY A 144 22.87 -6.40 -23.91
N PRO A 145 22.53 -5.21 -23.38
CA PRO A 145 23.51 -4.38 -22.67
C PRO A 145 24.05 -5.10 -21.42
N GLN A 146 25.38 -5.17 -21.30
CA GLN A 146 26.09 -5.72 -20.14
C GLN A 146 26.66 -4.57 -19.27
N GLY A 147 26.20 -4.49 -18.03
CA GLY A 147 26.63 -3.53 -17.02
C GLY A 147 26.09 -3.91 -15.64
N ASP A 148 26.64 -3.32 -14.57
CA ASP A 148 26.07 -3.47 -13.23
C ASP A 148 24.87 -2.53 -13.11
N TYR A 149 23.67 -3.10 -13.06
CA TYR A 149 22.41 -2.36 -12.95
C TYR A 149 21.97 -2.17 -11.49
N ARG A 150 22.74 -2.56 -10.49
CA ARG A 150 22.30 -2.42 -9.09
C ARG A 150 22.49 -0.99 -8.61
N ASN A 151 21.41 -0.42 -8.07
CA ASN A 151 21.45 0.84 -7.36
C ASN A 151 22.01 0.63 -5.94
N TRP A 152 23.34 0.56 -5.82
CA TRP A 152 24.03 0.37 -4.55
C TRP A 152 23.69 1.42 -3.48
N PRO A 153 23.59 2.73 -3.80
CA PRO A 153 23.11 3.72 -2.85
C PRO A 153 21.72 3.39 -2.29
N ALA A 154 20.75 3.03 -3.14
CA ALA A 154 19.40 2.67 -2.68
C ALA A 154 19.38 1.40 -1.82
N ILE A 155 20.19 0.38 -2.17
CA ILE A 155 20.33 -0.83 -1.36
C ILE A 155 20.87 -0.51 0.03
N GLN A 156 21.91 0.32 0.10
CA GLN A 156 22.54 0.70 1.36
C GLN A 156 21.65 1.59 2.22
N GLN A 157 20.96 2.54 1.59
CA GLN A 157 19.98 3.40 2.25
C GLN A 157 18.84 2.56 2.85
N TRP A 158 18.20 1.71 2.05
CA TRP A 158 17.12 0.83 2.52
C TRP A 158 17.58 -0.07 3.68
N ALA A 159 18.77 -0.66 3.58
CA ALA A 159 19.32 -1.49 4.66
C ALA A 159 19.53 -0.68 5.95
N GLY A 160 19.88 0.60 5.85
CA GLY A 160 20.00 1.51 6.99
C GLY A 160 18.64 1.85 7.61
N GLU A 161 17.62 2.11 6.79
CA GLU A 161 16.25 2.43 7.19
C GLU A 161 15.56 1.26 7.91
N ILE A 162 15.75 0.02 7.44
CA ILE A 162 15.14 -1.15 8.09
C ILE A 162 15.91 -1.63 9.32
N ARG A 163 17.19 -1.25 9.48
CA ARG A 163 18.04 -1.76 10.56
C ARG A 163 17.42 -1.55 11.96
N PRO A 164 16.89 -0.36 12.33
CA PRO A 164 16.21 -0.18 13.60
C PRO A 164 15.02 -1.14 13.75
N ARG A 165 14.24 -1.38 12.69
CA ARG A 165 13.07 -2.28 12.70
C ARG A 165 13.46 -3.75 12.93
N LEU A 166 14.61 -4.17 12.41
CA LEU A 166 15.14 -5.53 12.62
C LEU A 166 15.79 -5.72 14.01
N VAL A 167 16.31 -4.64 14.61
CA VAL A 167 17.04 -4.69 15.90
C VAL A 167 16.14 -4.37 17.10
N ALA A 168 15.12 -3.54 16.92
CA ALA A 168 14.11 -3.16 17.91
C ALA A 168 13.06 -4.27 18.13
N ALA A 169 13.53 -5.47 18.45
CA ALA A 169 12.70 -6.54 18.97
C ALA A 169 13.10 -6.79 20.42
N ASP A 170 12.60 -5.94 21.32
CA ASP A 170 12.36 -6.37 22.69
C ASP A 170 10.94 -6.92 22.78
N LEU A 171 10.87 -8.10 23.38
CA LEU A 171 9.75 -9.01 23.42
C LEU A 171 8.59 -8.41 24.23
N HIS A 172 7.37 -8.59 23.71
CA HIS A 172 6.06 -8.40 24.35
C HIS A 172 5.31 -7.10 24.09
N THR A 173 5.11 -6.73 22.83
CA THR A 173 3.87 -6.06 22.39
C THR A 173 3.62 -6.43 20.92
N HIS A 174 2.35 -6.57 20.53
CA HIS A 174 1.92 -6.68 19.13
C HIS A 174 2.10 -5.33 18.41
N HIS A 175 3.25 -4.67 18.57
CA HIS A 175 3.44 -3.30 18.11
C HIS A 175 3.77 -3.30 16.63
N VAL A 176 2.80 -2.88 15.82
CA VAL A 176 3.03 -2.57 14.42
C VAL A 176 4.02 -1.40 14.35
N PRO A 177 5.06 -1.45 13.51
CA PRO A 177 5.96 -0.32 13.30
C PRO A 177 5.16 0.93 12.90
N SER A 178 5.47 2.09 13.48
CA SER A 178 4.79 3.34 13.16
C SER A 178 5.02 3.81 11.71
N ASP A 179 6.06 3.30 11.05
CA ASP A 179 6.38 3.59 9.66
C ASP A 179 6.48 2.29 8.87
N LEU A 180 5.52 2.15 7.97
CA LEU A 180 5.38 1.12 6.95
C LEU A 180 5.21 1.78 5.57
N SER A 181 5.76 2.97 5.37
CA SER A 181 5.73 3.63 4.07
C SER A 181 6.43 2.76 3.02
N ASN A 182 5.91 2.75 1.79
CA ASN A 182 6.39 1.97 0.66
C ASN A 182 6.41 0.44 0.89
N VAL A 183 5.74 -0.05 1.94
CA VAL A 183 5.65 -1.49 2.21
C VAL A 183 4.76 -2.17 1.16
N VAL A 184 4.94 -3.47 1.00
CA VAL A 184 4.11 -4.29 0.12
C VAL A 184 3.41 -5.32 0.98
N LEU A 185 2.12 -5.11 1.13
CA LEU A 185 1.18 -5.91 1.90
C LEU A 185 -0.01 -6.32 1.03
N SER A 186 0.12 -6.26 -0.30
CA SER A 186 -0.88 -6.76 -1.24
C SER A 186 -1.27 -8.19 -0.90
N TYR A 187 -2.56 -8.53 -0.98
CA TYR A 187 -3.10 -9.86 -0.67
C TYR A 187 -2.88 -10.36 0.77
N THR A 188 -2.41 -9.50 1.67
CA THR A 188 -2.10 -9.88 3.05
C THR A 188 -3.35 -9.87 3.91
N ASP A 189 -3.43 -10.81 4.86
CA ASP A 189 -4.48 -10.80 5.87
C ASP A 189 -4.09 -9.86 7.03
N LEU A 190 -4.65 -8.65 6.98
CA LEU A 190 -4.49 -7.58 7.97
C LEU A 190 -5.79 -7.35 8.76
N ALA A 191 -6.73 -8.31 8.71
CA ALA A 191 -8.01 -8.14 9.36
C ALA A 191 -7.84 -7.96 10.87
N ARG A 192 -8.52 -6.95 11.42
CA ARG A 192 -8.52 -6.63 12.86
C ARG A 192 -7.14 -6.23 13.42
N ILE A 193 -6.19 -5.90 12.57
CA ILE A 193 -4.91 -5.34 13.03
C ILE A 193 -5.10 -3.88 13.42
N ASP A 194 -4.36 -3.46 14.45
CA ASP A 194 -4.25 -2.07 14.85
C ASP A 194 -3.12 -1.39 14.09
N LEU A 195 -3.50 -0.51 13.17
CA LEU A 195 -2.68 0.32 12.30
C LEU A 195 -2.92 1.82 12.57
N HIS A 196 -3.43 2.17 13.77
CA HIS A 196 -3.66 3.54 14.18
C HIS A 196 -2.38 4.37 14.12
N GLU A 197 -2.47 5.56 13.53
CA GLU A 197 -1.34 6.50 13.32
C GLU A 197 -0.16 5.92 12.51
N VAL A 198 -0.31 4.76 11.87
CA VAL A 198 0.77 4.16 11.08
C VAL A 198 0.92 4.90 9.76
N ASP A 199 2.15 5.22 9.40
CA ASP A 199 2.50 5.72 8.08
C ASP A 199 2.56 4.55 7.08
N LEU A 200 1.59 4.52 6.17
CA LEU A 200 1.43 3.61 5.04
C LEU A 200 1.51 4.37 3.70
N THR A 201 2.18 5.54 3.69
CA THR A 201 2.37 6.33 2.46
C THR A 201 3.00 5.46 1.37
N ASN A 202 2.44 5.47 0.16
CA ASN A 202 2.89 4.63 -0.97
C ASN A 202 2.86 3.12 -0.69
N ALA A 203 2.17 2.63 0.35
CA ALA A 203 2.06 1.21 0.61
C ALA A 203 1.24 0.54 -0.50
N ALA A 204 1.67 -0.64 -0.94
CA ALA A 204 0.88 -1.52 -1.79
C ALA A 204 0.06 -2.45 -0.89
N LEU A 205 -1.25 -2.23 -0.85
CA LEU A 205 -2.27 -2.93 -0.07
C LEU A 205 -3.37 -3.49 -1.00
N ASP A 206 -3.12 -3.59 -2.30
CA ASP A 206 -4.08 -4.10 -3.27
C ASP A 206 -4.49 -5.53 -2.91
N HIS A 207 -5.79 -5.80 -2.97
CA HIS A 207 -6.40 -7.07 -2.55
C HIS A 207 -6.12 -7.49 -1.09
N ALA A 208 -5.58 -6.62 -0.24
CA ALA A 208 -5.37 -6.92 1.16
C ALA A 208 -6.72 -7.09 1.88
N ASN A 209 -6.77 -8.00 2.86
CA ASN A 209 -7.90 -8.12 3.76
C ASN A 209 -7.66 -7.21 4.98
N LEU A 210 -8.29 -6.04 5.00
CA LEU A 210 -8.23 -5.03 6.07
C LEU A 210 -9.55 -4.99 6.87
N ARG A 211 -10.36 -6.05 6.80
CA ARG A 211 -11.67 -6.09 7.47
C ARG A 211 -11.54 -5.76 8.95
N ARG A 212 -12.27 -4.75 9.39
CA ARG A 212 -12.31 -4.33 10.81
C ARG A 212 -10.94 -4.01 11.40
N SER A 213 -9.94 -3.70 10.59
CA SER A 213 -8.68 -3.13 11.08
C SER A 213 -8.93 -1.72 11.62
N ASN A 214 -8.03 -1.27 12.48
CA ASN A 214 -8.02 0.10 12.96
C ASN A 214 -6.96 0.89 12.19
N LEU A 215 -7.37 1.74 11.26
CA LEU A 215 -6.54 2.65 10.47
C LEU A 215 -6.84 4.12 10.83
N SER A 216 -7.43 4.38 12.00
CA SER A 216 -7.73 5.77 12.38
C SER A 216 -6.44 6.58 12.48
N ASP A 217 -6.48 7.80 11.97
CA ASP A 217 -5.33 8.72 11.91
C ASP A 217 -4.11 8.17 11.12
N ALA A 218 -4.25 7.05 10.40
CA ALA A 218 -3.18 6.51 9.56
C ALA A 218 -2.90 7.42 8.36
N THR A 219 -1.66 7.39 7.87
CA THR A 219 -1.29 8.09 6.63
C THR A 219 -1.20 7.09 5.48
N LEU A 220 -2.18 7.09 4.58
CA LEU A 220 -2.32 6.22 3.41
C LEU A 220 -2.17 7.02 2.10
N ASN A 221 -1.44 8.14 2.14
CA ASN A 221 -1.25 9.01 0.97
C ASN A 221 -0.60 8.22 -0.16
N GLU A 222 -1.17 8.31 -1.36
CA GLU A 222 -0.70 7.59 -2.55
C GLU A 222 -0.62 6.05 -2.36
N ALA A 223 -1.27 5.50 -1.32
CA ALA A 223 -1.32 4.06 -1.10
C ALA A 223 -2.22 3.39 -2.13
N ASN A 224 -1.83 2.21 -2.59
CA ASN A 224 -2.63 1.38 -3.47
C ASN A 224 -3.45 0.39 -2.64
N LEU A 225 -4.74 0.65 -2.45
CA LEU A 225 -5.76 -0.17 -1.79
C LEU A 225 -6.75 -0.78 -2.80
N ALA A 226 -6.43 -0.78 -4.10
CA ALA A 226 -7.32 -1.29 -5.14
C ALA A 226 -7.77 -2.73 -4.83
N GLU A 227 -9.07 -2.99 -5.02
CA GLU A 227 -9.69 -4.31 -4.79
C GLU A 227 -9.48 -4.90 -3.37
N SER A 228 -9.08 -4.09 -2.38
CA SER A 228 -8.95 -4.52 -0.98
C SER A 228 -10.30 -4.69 -0.29
N ASP A 229 -10.34 -5.50 0.78
CA ASP A 229 -11.52 -5.66 1.64
C ASP A 229 -11.34 -4.86 2.94
N LEU A 230 -11.96 -3.68 2.98
CA LEU A 230 -11.97 -2.73 4.09
C LEU A 230 -13.30 -2.79 4.88
N CYS A 231 -14.11 -3.84 4.70
CA CYS A 231 -15.45 -3.88 5.26
C CYS A 231 -15.42 -3.75 6.80
N GLY A 232 -16.06 -2.69 7.30
CA GLY A 232 -16.11 -2.33 8.70
C GLY A 232 -14.78 -1.87 9.31
N ALA A 233 -13.77 -1.51 8.50
CA ALA A 233 -12.54 -0.90 8.97
C ALA A 233 -12.80 0.49 9.59
N ASN A 234 -11.97 0.88 10.55
CA ASN A 234 -11.96 2.23 11.09
C ASN A 234 -10.90 3.05 10.36
N LEU A 235 -11.29 4.00 9.52
CA LEU A 235 -10.47 4.97 8.79
C LEU A 235 -10.75 6.41 9.26
N HIS A 236 -11.30 6.56 10.47
CA HIS A 236 -11.60 7.87 11.05
C HIS A 236 -10.36 8.79 10.99
N ALA A 237 -10.53 10.00 10.44
CA ALA A 237 -9.48 11.01 10.27
C ALA A 237 -8.22 10.54 9.47
N ALA A 238 -8.28 9.41 8.78
CA ALA A 238 -7.15 8.92 7.98
C ALA A 238 -6.80 9.89 6.85
N GLN A 239 -5.51 10.05 6.57
CA GLN A 239 -5.01 10.83 5.43
C GLN A 239 -4.86 9.91 4.23
N MET A 240 -5.59 10.18 3.15
CA MET A 240 -5.71 9.30 1.99
C MET A 240 -5.64 10.10 0.67
N PHE A 241 -4.83 11.17 0.65
CA PHE A 241 -4.64 11.99 -0.56
C PHE A 241 -4.16 11.10 -1.70
N TRP A 242 -4.83 11.17 -2.85
CA TRP A 242 -4.49 10.40 -4.06
C TRP A 242 -4.36 8.89 -3.85
N ALA A 243 -4.95 8.32 -2.79
CA ALA A 243 -4.98 6.88 -2.59
C ALA A 243 -5.83 6.21 -3.69
N ASP A 244 -5.39 5.04 -4.15
CA ASP A 244 -6.13 4.22 -5.11
C ASP A 244 -6.97 3.20 -4.34
N LEU A 245 -8.29 3.33 -4.37
CA LEU A 245 -9.28 2.45 -3.75
C LEU A 245 -10.20 1.83 -4.82
N GLN A 246 -9.80 1.80 -6.08
CA GLN A 246 -10.64 1.33 -7.18
C GLN A 246 -11.17 -0.08 -6.87
N GLY A 247 -12.49 -0.26 -6.99
CA GLY A 247 -13.16 -1.56 -6.78
C GLY A 247 -13.07 -2.15 -5.36
N SER A 248 -12.54 -1.41 -4.38
CA SER A 248 -12.43 -1.89 -3.00
C SER A 248 -13.80 -2.02 -2.31
N ASP A 249 -13.89 -2.90 -1.32
CA ASP A 249 -15.09 -3.11 -0.51
C ASP A 249 -14.96 -2.42 0.85
N LEU A 250 -15.55 -1.24 1.00
CA LEU A 250 -15.53 -0.45 2.23
C LEU A 250 -16.80 -0.62 3.07
N ARG A 251 -17.75 -1.49 2.72
CA ARG A 251 -19.09 -1.53 3.35
C ARG A 251 -19.06 -1.40 4.88
N GLY A 252 -19.74 -0.37 5.39
CA GLY A 252 -19.85 -0.09 6.83
C GLY A 252 -18.56 0.38 7.50
N ALA A 253 -17.53 0.78 6.74
CA ALA A 253 -16.34 1.42 7.28
C ALA A 253 -16.65 2.82 7.83
N ASP A 254 -15.89 3.24 8.83
CA ASP A 254 -15.91 4.60 9.37
C ASP A 254 -14.81 5.41 8.68
N LEU A 255 -15.18 6.37 7.83
CA LEU A 255 -14.31 7.34 7.18
C LEU A 255 -14.67 8.77 7.61
N ALA A 256 -15.31 8.95 8.78
CA ALA A 256 -15.63 10.27 9.27
C ALA A 256 -14.35 11.10 9.42
N GLU A 257 -14.39 12.36 8.98
CA GLU A 257 -13.24 13.29 8.98
C GLU A 257 -12.04 12.85 8.12
N ALA A 258 -12.16 11.76 7.34
CA ALA A 258 -11.07 11.30 6.47
C ALA A 258 -10.79 12.30 5.34
N ASN A 259 -9.53 12.32 4.91
CA ASN A 259 -9.07 13.19 3.83
C ASN A 259 -8.83 12.37 2.56
N LEU A 260 -9.76 12.47 1.62
CA LEU A 260 -9.84 11.72 0.38
C LEU A 260 -9.60 12.61 -0.86
N ILE A 261 -8.87 13.73 -0.70
CA ILE A 261 -8.63 14.66 -1.80
C ILE A 261 -7.97 13.93 -2.98
N GLY A 262 -8.66 13.96 -4.13
CA GLY A 262 -8.24 13.31 -5.36
C GLY A 262 -8.07 11.79 -5.28
N ALA A 263 -8.59 11.12 -4.24
CA ALA A 263 -8.56 9.67 -4.15
C ALA A 263 -9.39 9.02 -5.28
N ASP A 264 -8.94 7.85 -5.76
CA ASP A 264 -9.66 7.07 -6.76
C ASP A 264 -10.53 6.01 -6.08
N LEU A 265 -11.85 6.20 -6.09
CA LEU A 265 -12.86 5.31 -5.51
C LEU A 265 -13.79 4.75 -6.61
N GLN A 266 -13.34 4.72 -7.87
CA GLN A 266 -14.16 4.22 -8.97
C GLN A 266 -14.62 2.78 -8.71
N GLU A 267 -15.90 2.53 -8.93
CA GLU A 267 -16.54 1.21 -8.73
C GLU A 267 -16.42 0.63 -7.30
N ALA A 268 -15.93 1.40 -6.33
CA ALA A 268 -15.82 0.96 -4.93
C ALA A 268 -17.20 0.82 -4.27
N ASN A 269 -17.30 -0.04 -3.26
CA ASN A 269 -18.53 -0.24 -2.49
C ASN A 269 -18.44 0.40 -1.11
N LEU A 270 -19.07 1.56 -0.95
CA LEU A 270 -19.13 2.35 0.28
C LEU A 270 -20.50 2.25 0.97
N SER A 271 -21.28 1.19 0.71
CA SER A 271 -22.64 1.10 1.26
C SER A 271 -22.62 1.12 2.78
N GLY A 272 -23.39 2.03 3.37
CA GLY A 272 -23.52 2.20 4.82
C GLY A 272 -22.26 2.72 5.52
N CYS A 273 -21.28 3.28 4.79
CA CYS A 273 -20.14 3.94 5.40
C CYS A 273 -20.53 5.25 6.08
N ASP A 274 -19.69 5.68 7.02
CA ASP A 274 -19.71 7.05 7.54
C ASP A 274 -18.61 7.88 6.86
N LEU A 275 -18.98 8.95 6.17
CA LEU A 275 -18.09 9.96 5.58
C LEU A 275 -18.46 11.36 6.12
N GLN A 276 -19.07 11.45 7.30
CA GLN A 276 -19.41 12.73 7.90
C GLN A 276 -18.16 13.62 8.02
N ASN A 277 -18.29 14.88 7.59
CA ASN A 277 -17.19 15.86 7.57
C ASN A 277 -15.94 15.45 6.76
N ALA A 278 -16.01 14.41 5.93
CA ALA A 278 -14.88 13.99 5.11
C ALA A 278 -14.54 15.06 4.06
N VAL A 279 -13.25 15.17 3.72
CA VAL A 279 -12.74 16.09 2.70
C VAL A 279 -12.40 15.29 1.44
N ALA A 280 -13.30 15.26 0.47
CA ALA A 280 -13.22 14.45 -0.74
C ALA A 280 -13.19 15.31 -2.01
N ASN A 281 -12.55 16.49 -1.93
CA ASN A 281 -12.39 17.38 -3.08
C ASN A 281 -11.72 16.66 -4.25
N GLY A 282 -12.35 16.68 -5.42
CA GLY A 282 -11.80 16.06 -6.63
C GLY A 282 -11.72 14.53 -6.61
N ALA A 283 -12.33 13.85 -5.63
CA ALA A 283 -12.36 12.39 -5.57
C ALA A 283 -13.06 11.80 -6.81
N GLN A 284 -12.55 10.67 -7.29
CA GLN A 284 -13.12 9.95 -8.43
C GLN A 284 -14.05 8.86 -7.92
N LEU A 285 -15.36 9.06 -8.00
CA LEU A 285 -16.40 8.17 -7.45
C LEU A 285 -17.27 7.58 -8.57
N ARG A 286 -16.77 7.53 -9.81
CA ARG A 286 -17.55 7.05 -10.96
C ARG A 286 -18.02 5.61 -10.73
N GLY A 287 -19.33 5.39 -10.84
CA GLY A 287 -19.94 4.07 -10.65
C GLY A 287 -19.83 3.51 -9.23
N ALA A 288 -19.39 4.30 -8.24
CA ALA A 288 -19.30 3.85 -6.86
C ALA A 288 -20.68 3.56 -6.26
N VAL A 289 -20.74 2.58 -5.34
CA VAL A 289 -21.98 2.22 -4.62
C VAL A 289 -21.97 2.90 -3.25
N LEU A 290 -22.75 3.98 -3.11
CA LEU A 290 -22.83 4.85 -1.94
C LEU A 290 -24.20 4.70 -1.22
N ARG A 291 -24.80 3.51 -1.25
CA ARG A 291 -26.15 3.30 -0.70
C ARG A 291 -26.16 3.49 0.82
N GLY A 292 -27.04 4.35 1.32
CA GLY A 292 -27.18 4.60 2.75
C GLY A 292 -25.94 5.19 3.41
N VAL A 293 -25.03 5.78 2.64
CA VAL A 293 -23.81 6.42 3.16
C VAL A 293 -24.16 7.72 3.90
N ASN A 294 -23.45 8.02 4.98
CA ASN A 294 -23.53 9.32 5.65
C ASN A 294 -22.46 10.27 5.07
N LEU A 295 -22.86 11.25 4.29
CA LEU A 295 -22.01 12.31 3.71
C LEU A 295 -22.32 13.69 4.32
N ALA A 296 -22.93 13.73 5.51
CA ALA A 296 -23.32 14.99 6.13
C ALA A 296 -22.11 15.91 6.32
N ASN A 297 -22.22 17.15 5.84
CA ASN A 297 -21.16 18.17 5.83
C ASN A 297 -19.86 17.77 5.09
N ALA A 298 -19.87 16.71 4.28
CA ALA A 298 -18.70 16.33 3.48
C ALA A 298 -18.40 17.38 2.40
N ASP A 299 -17.13 17.56 2.08
CA ASP A 299 -16.68 18.39 0.96
C ASP A 299 -16.40 17.51 -0.26
N LEU A 300 -17.33 17.51 -1.20
CA LEU A 300 -17.29 16.79 -2.49
C LEU A 300 -17.11 17.76 -3.67
N ASN A 301 -16.61 18.99 -3.44
CA ASN A 301 -16.40 19.90 -4.56
C ASN A 301 -15.47 19.26 -5.59
N TRP A 302 -15.75 19.46 -6.88
CA TRP A 302 -14.98 18.89 -8.01
C TRP A 302 -15.00 17.35 -8.12
N ALA A 303 -15.73 16.63 -7.27
CA ALA A 303 -15.79 15.17 -7.34
C ALA A 303 -16.52 14.67 -8.60
N ASP A 304 -16.07 13.54 -9.15
CA ASP A 304 -16.80 12.83 -10.21
C ASP A 304 -17.67 11.72 -9.63
N LEU A 305 -18.97 11.98 -9.53
CA LEU A 305 -20.00 11.05 -9.06
C LEU A 305 -20.82 10.47 -10.24
N THR A 306 -20.26 10.49 -11.45
CA THR A 306 -20.97 9.99 -12.64
C THR A 306 -21.41 8.54 -12.43
N ASP A 307 -22.68 8.24 -12.70
CA ASP A 307 -23.29 6.92 -12.54
C ASP A 307 -23.19 6.30 -11.13
N ALA A 308 -22.88 7.10 -10.09
CA ALA A 308 -22.82 6.62 -8.71
C ALA A 308 -24.22 6.32 -8.14
N ASP A 309 -24.32 5.32 -7.26
CA ASP A 309 -25.57 4.99 -6.57
C ASP A 309 -25.62 5.60 -5.17
N LEU A 310 -26.31 6.73 -5.03
CA LEU A 310 -26.51 7.47 -3.78
C LEU A 310 -27.89 7.15 -3.15
N THR A 311 -28.49 5.99 -3.45
CA THR A 311 -29.80 5.63 -2.89
C THR A 311 -29.77 5.67 -1.37
N ALA A 312 -30.71 6.40 -0.76
CA ALA A 312 -30.81 6.62 0.69
C ALA A 312 -29.57 7.24 1.36
N ALA A 313 -28.66 7.85 0.61
CA ALA A 313 -27.51 8.57 1.16
C ALA A 313 -27.96 9.85 1.89
N ASP A 314 -27.27 10.21 2.97
CA ASP A 314 -27.45 11.50 3.65
C ASP A 314 -26.38 12.48 3.20
N LEU A 315 -26.71 13.46 2.35
CA LEU A 315 -25.80 14.53 1.93
C LEU A 315 -26.11 15.86 2.65
N SER A 316 -26.80 15.83 3.80
CA SER A 316 -27.21 17.05 4.49
C SER A 316 -26.04 18.02 4.68
N SER A 317 -26.20 19.25 4.19
CA SER A 317 -25.17 20.30 4.24
C SER A 317 -23.83 19.98 3.54
N ALA A 318 -23.75 18.95 2.70
CA ALA A 318 -22.56 18.65 1.92
C ALA A 318 -22.28 19.72 0.85
N HIS A 319 -21.02 19.87 0.45
CA HIS A 319 -20.61 20.80 -0.61
C HIS A 319 -20.33 20.01 -1.89
N VAL A 320 -21.04 20.30 -2.99
CA VAL A 320 -20.93 19.59 -4.28
C VAL A 320 -20.67 20.55 -5.44
N GLY A 321 -20.12 21.73 -5.18
CA GLY A 321 -19.77 22.70 -6.22
C GLY A 321 -18.80 22.11 -7.24
N TRP A 322 -19.03 22.38 -8.53
CA TRP A 322 -18.27 21.78 -9.65
C TRP A 322 -18.30 20.24 -9.73
N ALA A 323 -19.05 19.55 -8.86
CA ALA A 323 -19.15 18.10 -8.92
C ALA A 323 -19.97 17.63 -10.12
N ASN A 324 -19.68 16.43 -10.60
CA ASN A 324 -20.42 15.82 -11.69
C ASN A 324 -21.24 14.62 -11.20
N LEU A 325 -22.55 14.80 -11.02
CA LEU A 325 -23.51 13.76 -10.63
C LEU A 325 -24.32 13.25 -11.84
N THR A 326 -23.84 13.41 -13.07
CA THR A 326 -24.56 12.94 -14.26
C THR A 326 -24.83 11.44 -14.14
N GLY A 327 -26.08 11.01 -14.30
CA GLY A 327 -26.44 9.58 -14.21
C GLY A 327 -26.50 9.01 -12.79
N ALA A 328 -26.14 9.79 -11.76
CA ALA A 328 -26.22 9.32 -10.38
C ALA A 328 -27.67 9.03 -9.94
N THR A 329 -27.85 8.00 -9.12
CA THR A 329 -29.16 7.65 -8.54
C THR A 329 -29.32 8.32 -7.18
N LEU A 330 -30.31 9.21 -7.04
CA LEU A 330 -30.58 10.00 -5.81
C LEU A 330 -31.88 9.58 -5.11
N THR A 331 -32.39 8.38 -5.38
CA THR A 331 -33.64 7.90 -4.77
C THR A 331 -33.53 7.86 -3.25
N ASP A 332 -34.49 8.46 -2.55
CA ASP A 332 -34.52 8.56 -1.08
C ASP A 332 -33.31 9.25 -0.44
N ALA A 333 -32.46 9.93 -1.22
CA ALA A 333 -31.32 10.68 -0.69
C ALA A 333 -31.79 11.94 0.06
N THR A 334 -31.13 12.25 1.18
CA THR A 334 -31.35 13.49 1.92
C THR A 334 -30.44 14.58 1.39
N LEU A 335 -31.01 15.62 0.79
CA LEU A 335 -30.28 16.70 0.11
C LEU A 335 -30.47 18.08 0.77
N THR A 336 -31.07 18.09 1.97
CA THR A 336 -31.39 19.35 2.66
C THR A 336 -30.11 20.12 2.97
N GLY A 337 -30.03 21.35 2.46
CA GLY A 337 -28.89 22.23 2.72
C GLY A 337 -27.63 21.92 1.92
N VAL A 338 -27.66 20.97 0.96
CA VAL A 338 -26.53 20.71 0.06
C VAL A 338 -26.14 21.98 -0.69
N TYR A 339 -24.87 22.36 -0.66
CA TYR A 339 -24.34 23.54 -1.33
C TYR A 339 -23.83 23.20 -2.73
N TYR A 340 -24.34 23.87 -3.77
CA TYR A 340 -23.94 23.64 -5.17
C TYR A 340 -23.74 24.95 -5.94
N ASN A 341 -23.21 24.89 -7.17
CA ASN A 341 -23.07 26.05 -8.06
C ASN A 341 -23.47 25.71 -9.51
N ASP A 342 -23.36 26.69 -10.42
CA ASP A 342 -23.75 26.52 -11.83
C ASP A 342 -22.93 25.49 -12.61
N ALA A 343 -21.73 25.18 -12.14
CA ALA A 343 -20.88 24.16 -12.73
C ALA A 343 -21.24 22.75 -12.25
N THR A 344 -22.09 22.63 -11.22
CA THR A 344 -22.53 21.33 -10.69
C THR A 344 -23.46 20.66 -11.69
N ARG A 345 -23.12 19.44 -12.10
CA ARG A 345 -23.92 18.67 -13.07
C ARG A 345 -24.80 17.68 -12.32
N TRP A 346 -26.11 17.79 -12.50
CA TRP A 346 -27.08 16.91 -11.85
C TRP A 346 -27.59 15.81 -12.81
N PRO A 347 -28.23 14.74 -12.29
CA PRO A 347 -28.96 13.80 -13.13
C PRO A 347 -30.01 14.50 -14.00
N ALA A 348 -30.31 13.92 -15.17
CA ALA A 348 -31.26 14.51 -16.11
C ALA A 348 -32.65 14.68 -15.47
N GLY A 349 -33.19 15.91 -15.52
CA GLY A 349 -34.50 16.25 -14.95
C GLY A 349 -34.52 16.40 -13.42
N PHE A 350 -33.36 16.37 -12.75
CA PHE A 350 -33.27 16.63 -11.33
C PHE A 350 -33.27 18.14 -11.04
N GLU A 351 -34.11 18.56 -10.09
CA GLU A 351 -34.29 19.97 -9.72
C GLU A 351 -33.73 20.21 -8.30
N PRO A 352 -32.48 20.70 -8.15
CA PRO A 352 -31.81 20.80 -6.85
C PRO A 352 -32.50 21.74 -5.86
N ASP A 353 -33.04 22.88 -6.33
CA ASP A 353 -33.74 23.83 -5.46
C ASP A 353 -35.01 23.20 -4.85
N ALA A 354 -35.73 22.37 -5.61
CA ALA A 354 -36.91 21.66 -5.14
C ALA A 354 -36.57 20.56 -4.11
N ALA A 355 -35.35 20.02 -4.16
CA ALA A 355 -34.83 19.04 -3.21
C ALA A 355 -34.27 19.66 -1.92
N GLY A 356 -34.29 21.00 -1.79
CA GLY A 356 -33.78 21.72 -0.62
C GLY A 356 -32.29 22.03 -0.65
N CYS A 357 -31.65 21.88 -1.81
CA CYS A 357 -30.28 22.33 -2.03
C CYS A 357 -30.19 23.86 -2.02
N ARG A 358 -28.98 24.39 -1.81
CA ARG A 358 -28.66 25.80 -1.71
C ARG A 358 -27.60 26.16 -2.74
N ARG A 359 -27.97 27.01 -3.69
CA ARG A 359 -27.00 27.56 -4.63
C ARG A 359 -26.05 28.53 -3.92
N LEU A 360 -24.75 28.29 -4.00
CA LEU A 360 -23.71 29.22 -3.60
C LEU A 360 -23.76 30.43 -4.55
N GLY A 361 -23.85 31.64 -4.00
CA GLY A 361 -23.73 32.87 -4.79
C GLY A 361 -22.34 32.95 -5.45
N GLU A 362 -22.25 33.59 -6.61
CA GLU A 362 -21.00 33.79 -7.35
C GLU A 362 -19.91 34.37 -6.43
N VAL A 363 -18.94 33.55 -6.04
CA VAL A 363 -17.67 34.04 -5.49
C VAL A 363 -16.59 33.53 -6.42
N PHE A 364 -16.01 34.50 -7.15
CA PHE A 364 -15.02 34.38 -8.22
C PHE A 364 -13.69 33.77 -7.77
#